data_AF-A0A0D4CKD9-F1
#
_entry.id   AF-A0A0D4CKD9-F1
#
_cell.length_a   1.000
_cell.length_b   1.000
_cell.length_c   1.000
_cell.angle_alpha   90.00
_cell.angle_beta   90.00
_cell.angle_gamma   90.00
#
_symmetry.space_group_name_H-M   'P 1'
#
loop_
_entity.id
_entity.type
_entity.pdbx_description
1 polymer ?
#
loop_
_entity_poly.entity_id
_entity_poly.type
_entity_poly.pdbx_seq_one_letter_code
_entity_poly.pdbx_strand_id
1 'polypeptide(L)'
;MLNPIGLSMQEMGRVMASPATMDQGIYLAHDLDSNQYFVLDRLNNSDQQPFEFETFDEAYSFAKIRERTTMEKQQEKKVSPAEIERFATSRKSQQILKDGTKDIDSMERLINQVSPVISYGRVNSLLLSQAHGEQDFMTRQAWTRSQDLQDVNFDQLKGVKVFVPNPKQPGQPVTFGVGKMYSANELAAKYPAKSPQVQAMASQRNLMKQASQNERVGAMVGSLRELQVPKPAWIWSKNQIHAIQTHISRHMAFASVGLTDTPFHFNQTERQVMANLKPDELKEMFSKSMGLASKINRTANRQLYQMKNQQRTINQPVQAKPKER
;
A
#
# COMPACT_ATOMS: atom_id res chain seq x y z
N MET A 1 4.06 14.22 -19.66
CA MET A 1 4.80 13.94 -18.43
C MET A 1 5.05 15.28 -17.76
N LEU A 2 4.20 15.67 -16.82
CA LEU A 2 4.48 16.80 -15.95
C LEU A 2 5.73 16.48 -15.12
N ASN A 3 6.81 17.23 -15.33
CA ASN A 3 7.88 17.27 -14.35
C ASN A 3 7.36 17.99 -13.10
N PRO A 4 7.81 17.60 -11.90
CA PRO A 4 7.13 17.90 -10.65
C PRO A 4 7.01 19.42 -10.40
N ILE A 5 5.86 19.74 -9.82
CA ILE A 5 5.43 21.03 -9.29
C ILE A 5 6.55 21.66 -8.43
N GLY A 6 6.86 22.93 -8.70
CA GLY A 6 7.62 23.79 -7.79
C GLY A 6 9.00 24.22 -8.27
N LEU A 7 9.17 24.60 -9.54
CA LEU A 7 10.37 25.33 -9.95
C LEU A 7 10.29 26.78 -9.45
N SER A 8 11.40 27.28 -8.91
CA SER A 8 11.62 28.71 -8.70
C SER A 8 11.79 29.45 -10.04
N MET A 9 11.55 30.76 -10.07
CA MET A 9 11.77 31.58 -11.27
C MET A 9 13.21 31.51 -11.78
N GLN A 10 14.18 31.30 -10.90
CA GLN A 10 15.59 31.14 -11.28
C GLN A 10 15.83 29.81 -12.01
N GLU A 11 15.13 28.74 -11.63
CA GLU A 11 15.15 27.45 -12.33
C GLU A 11 14.37 27.51 -13.64
N MET A 12 13.25 28.23 -13.67
CA MET A 12 12.51 28.51 -14.90
C MET A 12 13.35 29.30 -15.91
N GLY A 13 14.10 30.31 -15.45
CA GLY A 13 15.04 31.06 -16.29
C GLY A 13 16.15 30.18 -16.89
N ARG A 14 16.63 29.17 -16.16
CA ARG A 14 17.60 28.18 -16.68
C ARG A 14 16.99 27.26 -17.73
N VAL A 15 15.71 26.87 -17.57
CA VAL A 15 14.96 26.12 -18.59
C VAL A 15 14.72 26.97 -19.83
N MET A 16 14.41 28.27 -19.65
CA MET A 16 14.22 29.21 -20.76
C MET A 16 15.50 29.47 -21.55
N ALA A 17 16.65 29.61 -20.88
CA ALA A 17 17.95 29.92 -21.48
C ALA A 17 18.70 28.72 -22.10
N SER A 18 18.22 27.49 -21.90
CA SER A 18 18.87 26.29 -22.47
C SER A 18 18.43 26.03 -23.91
N PRO A 19 19.36 25.65 -24.82
CA PRO A 19 19.01 25.19 -26.17
C PRO A 19 18.10 23.96 -26.13
N ALA A 20 17.42 23.67 -27.24
CA ALA A 20 16.35 22.70 -27.46
C ALA A 20 16.64 21.20 -27.15
N THR A 21 17.59 20.89 -26.26
CA THR A 21 18.03 19.55 -25.88
C THR A 21 17.60 19.09 -24.48
N MET A 22 16.71 19.82 -23.79
CA MET A 22 15.99 19.29 -22.60
C MET A 22 14.54 18.89 -22.93
N ASP A 23 14.05 17.88 -22.20
CA ASP A 23 12.79 17.13 -22.40
C ASP A 23 11.59 18.00 -22.79
N GLN A 24 10.87 17.59 -23.84
CA GLN A 24 9.57 18.18 -24.17
C GLN A 24 8.61 18.05 -22.97
N GLY A 25 7.98 19.16 -22.59
CA GLY A 25 7.12 19.16 -21.42
C GLY A 25 6.39 20.48 -21.17
N ILE A 26 5.45 20.43 -20.24
CA ILE A 26 4.81 21.60 -19.66
C ILE A 26 5.38 21.79 -18.26
N TYR A 27 5.87 22.99 -17.96
CA TYR A 27 6.49 23.35 -16.70
C TYR A 27 5.65 24.39 -15.99
N LEU A 28 5.51 24.26 -14.67
CA LEU A 28 4.80 25.21 -13.82
C LEU A 28 5.76 25.72 -12.74
N ALA A 29 5.87 27.04 -12.65
CA ALA A 29 6.68 27.75 -11.66
C ALA A 29 5.82 28.69 -10.82
N HIS A 30 6.31 29.01 -9.63
CA HIS A 30 5.73 30.02 -8.74
C HIS A 30 6.79 31.08 -8.49
N ASP A 31 6.45 32.32 -8.79
CA ASP A 31 7.26 33.47 -8.42
C ASP A 31 6.85 33.95 -7.03
N LEU A 32 7.80 33.88 -6.10
CA LEU A 32 7.57 34.27 -4.72
C LEU A 32 7.55 35.79 -4.53
N ASP A 33 8.15 36.55 -5.45
CA ASP A 33 8.24 38.02 -5.34
C ASP A 33 6.97 38.71 -5.82
N SER A 34 6.41 38.26 -6.95
CA SER A 34 5.13 38.74 -7.48
C SER A 34 3.91 37.96 -6.97
N ASN A 35 4.15 36.80 -6.33
CA ASN A 35 3.14 35.83 -5.93
C ASN A 35 2.26 35.30 -7.08
N GLN A 36 2.83 35.23 -8.29
CA GLN A 36 2.14 34.74 -9.49
C GLN A 36 2.70 33.39 -9.95
N TYR A 37 1.88 32.67 -10.73
CA TYR A 37 2.21 31.35 -11.26
C TYR A 37 2.45 31.42 -12.76
N PHE A 38 3.50 30.75 -13.22
CA PHE A 38 3.89 30.77 -14.63
C PHE A 38 3.90 29.37 -15.22
N VAL A 39 3.33 29.20 -16.41
CA VAL A 39 3.33 27.94 -17.16
C VAL A 39 4.11 28.10 -18.45
N LEU A 40 5.15 27.29 -18.66
CA LEU A 40 5.90 27.22 -19.91
C LEU A 40 5.52 25.94 -20.66
N ASP A 41 4.98 26.09 -21.87
CA ASP A 41 4.65 24.99 -22.77
C ASP A 41 5.76 24.81 -23.82
N ARG A 42 6.58 23.76 -23.68
CA ARG A 42 7.64 23.41 -24.64
C ARG A 42 7.32 22.18 -25.48
N LEU A 43 6.05 21.73 -25.52
CA LEU A 43 5.69 20.50 -26.24
C LEU A 43 5.95 20.55 -27.75
N ASN A 44 6.06 21.74 -28.36
CA ASN A 44 6.24 21.90 -29.81
C ASN A 44 7.50 22.71 -30.22
N ASN A 45 8.53 22.80 -29.37
CA ASN A 45 9.76 23.56 -29.65
C ASN A 45 9.54 25.02 -30.08
N SER A 46 8.47 25.66 -29.62
CA SER A 46 8.24 27.07 -29.88
C SER A 46 8.88 27.92 -28.79
N ASP A 47 9.64 28.95 -29.19
CA ASP A 47 10.17 30.01 -28.32
C ASP A 47 9.02 30.88 -27.77
N GLN A 48 8.15 30.29 -26.97
CA GLN A 48 7.00 30.97 -26.37
C GLN A 48 7.37 31.52 -25.00
N GLN A 49 6.89 32.74 -24.74
CA GLN A 49 6.89 33.35 -23.41
C GLN A 49 5.99 32.54 -22.46
N PRO A 50 6.31 32.46 -21.16
CA PRO A 50 5.46 31.81 -20.17
C PRO A 50 4.07 32.44 -20.08
N PHE A 51 3.05 31.62 -19.79
CA PHE A 51 1.71 32.08 -19.45
C PHE A 51 1.64 32.39 -17.95
N GLU A 52 1.13 33.55 -17.57
CA GLU A 52 1.02 34.03 -16.19
C GLU A 52 -0.39 33.86 -15.64
N PHE A 53 -0.50 33.51 -14.36
CA PHE A 53 -1.76 33.27 -13.64
C PHE A 53 -1.66 33.79 -12.21
N GLU A 54 -2.79 34.28 -11.68
CA GLU A 54 -2.87 34.79 -10.31
C GLU A 54 -2.97 33.66 -9.27
N THR A 55 -3.47 32.48 -9.66
CA THR A 55 -3.68 31.35 -8.76
C THR A 55 -3.07 30.05 -9.26
N PHE A 56 -2.69 29.19 -8.32
CA PHE A 56 -2.15 27.86 -8.63
C PHE A 56 -3.16 26.99 -9.38
N ASP A 57 -4.44 27.04 -8.99
CA ASP A 57 -5.48 26.19 -9.58
C ASP A 57 -5.74 26.52 -11.04
N GLU A 58 -5.65 27.80 -11.43
CA GLU A 58 -5.75 28.25 -12.82
C GLU A 58 -4.55 27.78 -13.63
N ALA A 59 -3.33 28.00 -13.13
CA ALA A 59 -2.10 27.57 -13.77
C ALA A 59 -2.05 26.03 -13.96
N TYR A 60 -2.44 25.29 -12.92
CA TYR A 60 -2.47 23.83 -12.95
C TYR A 60 -3.55 23.29 -13.90
N SER A 61 -4.74 23.90 -13.90
CA SER A 61 -5.82 23.53 -14.81
C SER A 61 -5.44 23.79 -16.26
N PHE A 62 -4.82 24.94 -16.55
CA PHE A 62 -4.30 25.27 -17.88
C PHE A 62 -3.24 24.25 -18.35
N ALA A 63 -2.26 23.94 -17.50
CA ALA A 63 -1.23 22.94 -17.80
C ALA A 63 -1.83 21.56 -18.09
N LYS A 64 -2.85 21.15 -17.33
CA LYS A 64 -3.55 19.88 -17.52
C LYS A 64 -4.36 19.82 -18.82
N ILE A 65 -5.03 20.91 -19.18
CA ILE A 65 -5.79 20.99 -20.44
C ILE A 65 -4.81 20.89 -21.61
N ARG A 66 -3.70 21.64 -21.60
CA ARG A 66 -2.67 21.60 -22.65
C ARG A 66 -1.99 20.23 -22.79
N GLU A 67 -1.68 19.57 -21.67
CA GLU A 67 -1.17 18.20 -21.68
C GLU A 67 -2.19 17.26 -22.36
N ARG A 68 -3.48 17.41 -22.02
CA ARG A 68 -4.57 16.58 -22.55
C ARG A 68 -4.82 16.81 -24.04
N THR A 69 -4.90 18.06 -24.50
CA THR A 69 -5.14 18.41 -25.91
C THR A 69 -3.99 17.93 -26.82
N THR A 70 -2.76 17.91 -26.30
CA THR A 70 -1.59 17.41 -27.06
C THR A 70 -1.55 15.88 -27.08
N MET A 71 -1.94 15.22 -25.98
CA MET A 71 -2.14 13.76 -25.95
C MET A 71 -3.30 13.31 -26.86
N GLU A 72 -4.39 14.07 -26.93
CA GLU A 72 -5.54 13.82 -27.82
C GLU A 72 -5.17 13.97 -29.30
N LYS A 73 -4.27 14.90 -29.66
CA LYS A 73 -3.77 15.04 -31.04
C LYS A 73 -2.72 14.00 -31.45
N GLN A 74 -2.02 13.38 -30.51
CA GLN A 74 -0.95 12.41 -30.82
C GLN A 74 -1.33 10.94 -30.66
N GLN A 75 -2.45 10.58 -30.03
CA GLN A 75 -2.87 9.17 -29.94
C GLN A 75 -4.37 9.04 -29.60
N GLU A 76 -5.19 8.71 -30.60
CA GLU A 76 -6.35 7.82 -30.39
C GLU A 76 -5.82 6.41 -30.02
N LYS A 77 -5.14 6.28 -28.87
CA LYS A 77 -4.85 4.96 -28.31
C LYS A 77 -6.14 4.44 -27.71
N LYS A 78 -6.74 3.43 -28.36
CA LYS A 78 -7.73 2.56 -27.71
C LYS A 78 -7.13 2.11 -26.38
N VAL A 79 -7.72 2.53 -25.26
CA VAL A 79 -7.32 2.09 -23.91
C VAL A 79 -7.31 0.57 -23.90
N SER A 80 -6.18 -0.04 -23.57
CA SER A 80 -6.07 -1.50 -23.62
C SER A 80 -7.01 -2.13 -22.58
N PRO A 81 -7.56 -3.34 -22.84
CA PRO A 81 -8.39 -4.04 -21.84
C PRO A 81 -7.70 -4.17 -20.48
N ALA A 82 -6.37 -4.35 -20.47
CA ALA A 82 -5.57 -4.42 -19.25
C ALA A 82 -5.55 -3.09 -18.47
N GLU A 83 -5.51 -1.94 -19.15
CA GLU A 83 -5.61 -0.63 -18.50
C GLU A 83 -7.00 -0.39 -17.94
N ILE A 84 -8.05 -0.76 -18.68
CA ILE A 84 -9.44 -0.68 -18.19
C ILE A 84 -9.60 -1.49 -16.89
N GLU A 85 -9.08 -2.72 -16.85
CA GLU A 85 -9.14 -3.55 -15.65
C GLU A 85 -8.36 -2.97 -14.46
N ARG A 86 -7.19 -2.36 -14.72
CA ARG A 86 -6.40 -1.67 -13.67
C ARG A 86 -7.18 -0.48 -13.11
N PHE A 87 -7.80 0.33 -13.96
CA PHE A 87 -8.64 1.45 -13.51
C PHE A 87 -9.86 0.97 -12.72
N ALA A 88 -10.55 -0.08 -13.19
CA ALA A 88 -11.70 -0.63 -12.48
C ALA A 88 -11.30 -1.16 -11.09
N THR A 89 -10.16 -1.86 -10.98
CA THR A 89 -9.65 -2.40 -9.72
C THR A 89 -9.21 -1.28 -8.77
N SER A 90 -8.58 -0.22 -9.29
CA SER A 90 -8.26 0.98 -8.50
C SER A 90 -9.51 1.69 -7.98
N ARG A 91 -10.50 1.97 -8.85
CA ARG A 91 -11.79 2.57 -8.44
C ARG A 91 -12.49 1.74 -7.38
N LYS A 92 -12.47 0.42 -7.51
CA LYS A 92 -13.06 -0.49 -6.51
C LYS A 92 -12.41 -0.31 -5.14
N SER A 93 -11.08 -0.24 -5.07
CA SER A 93 -10.37 0.00 -3.80
C SER A 93 -10.72 1.36 -3.18
N GLN A 94 -10.87 2.40 -4.00
CA GLN A 94 -11.26 3.73 -3.55
C GLN A 94 -12.70 3.75 -3.04
N GLN A 95 -13.59 3.01 -3.69
CA GLN A 95 -14.99 2.88 -3.27
C GLN A 95 -15.10 2.17 -1.91
N ILE A 96 -14.35 1.08 -1.71
CA ILE A 96 -14.30 0.38 -0.41
C ILE A 96 -13.85 1.33 0.70
N LEU A 97 -12.80 2.11 0.43
CA LEU A 97 -12.31 3.10 1.40
C LEU A 97 -13.38 4.15 1.69
N LYS A 98 -14.02 4.72 0.65
CA LYS A 98 -15.07 5.73 0.79
C LYS A 98 -16.26 5.20 1.61
N ASP A 99 -16.77 4.02 1.28
CA ASP A 99 -17.92 3.42 1.95
C ASP A 99 -17.59 3.01 3.38
N GLY A 100 -16.38 2.49 3.59
CA GLY A 100 -15.89 2.09 4.90
C GLY A 100 -15.44 3.25 5.78
N THR A 101 -15.42 4.50 5.31
CA THR A 101 -15.08 5.66 6.16
C THR A 101 -16.15 6.76 6.09
N LYS A 102 -17.38 6.40 5.70
CA LYS A 102 -18.51 7.33 5.64
C LYS A 102 -19.05 7.72 7.03
N ASP A 103 -18.88 6.83 8.00
CA ASP A 103 -19.29 7.00 9.40
C ASP A 103 -18.43 6.11 10.31
N ILE A 104 -18.55 6.31 11.63
CA ILE A 104 -17.73 5.63 12.65
C ILE A 104 -17.95 4.10 12.62
N ASP A 105 -19.19 3.64 12.47
CA ASP A 105 -19.52 2.21 12.50
C ASP A 105 -19.06 1.47 11.24
N SER A 106 -19.10 2.15 10.09
CA SER A 106 -18.52 1.66 8.84
C SER A 106 -17.00 1.58 8.94
N MET A 107 -16.36 2.55 9.60
CA MET A 107 -14.92 2.55 9.84
C MET A 107 -14.51 1.42 10.79
N GLU A 108 -15.24 1.20 11.86
CA GLU A 108 -15.03 0.08 12.77
C GLU A 108 -15.11 -1.28 12.05
N ARG A 109 -16.14 -1.46 11.20
CA ARG A 109 -16.26 -2.66 10.35
C ARG A 109 -15.11 -2.79 9.36
N LEU A 110 -14.71 -1.71 8.70
CA LEU A 110 -13.60 -1.72 7.76
C LEU A 110 -12.29 -2.08 8.46
N ILE A 111 -12.03 -1.56 9.66
CA ILE A 111 -10.86 -1.90 10.48
C ILE A 111 -10.82 -3.41 10.70
N ASN A 112 -11.92 -4.00 11.19
CA ASN A 112 -12.00 -5.43 11.44
C ASN A 112 -11.79 -6.30 10.19
N GLN A 113 -12.30 -5.87 9.04
CA GLN A 113 -12.15 -6.62 7.78
C GLN A 113 -10.73 -6.50 7.19
N VAL A 114 -10.07 -5.36 7.37
CA VAL A 114 -8.74 -5.07 6.82
C VAL A 114 -7.62 -5.60 7.71
N SER A 115 -7.81 -5.62 9.02
CA SER A 115 -6.85 -6.07 10.03
C SER A 115 -6.15 -7.39 9.66
N PRO A 116 -6.85 -8.49 9.29
CA PRO A 116 -6.19 -9.77 8.98
C PRO A 116 -5.36 -9.75 7.69
N VAL A 117 -5.65 -8.82 6.77
CA VAL A 117 -5.05 -8.75 5.43
C VAL A 117 -4.18 -7.52 5.22
N ILE A 118 -3.83 -6.79 6.29
CA ILE A 118 -3.04 -5.54 6.24
C ILE A 118 -1.62 -5.72 5.68
N SER A 119 -1.10 -6.96 5.67
CA SER A 119 0.23 -7.32 5.16
C SER A 119 0.33 -7.31 3.63
N TYR A 120 -0.80 -7.30 2.92
CA TYR A 120 -0.85 -7.32 1.45
C TYR A 120 -0.66 -5.94 0.80
N GLY A 121 -0.45 -4.90 1.61
CA GLY A 121 -0.26 -3.52 1.15
C GLY A 121 -1.59 -2.80 0.92
N ARG A 122 -1.57 -1.46 1.08
CA ARG A 122 -2.76 -0.62 1.23
C ARG A 122 -3.93 -0.97 0.29
N VAL A 123 -3.68 -0.99 -1.01
CA VAL A 123 -4.71 -1.19 -2.04
C VAL A 123 -5.23 -2.63 -2.02
N ASN A 124 -4.33 -3.61 -1.97
CA ASN A 124 -4.73 -5.02 -1.98
C ASN A 124 -5.42 -5.42 -0.68
N SER A 125 -4.99 -4.91 0.48
CA SER A 125 -5.67 -5.15 1.76
C SER A 125 -7.13 -4.68 1.73
N LEU A 126 -7.43 -3.53 1.10
CA LEU A 126 -8.81 -3.08 0.89
C LEU A 126 -9.58 -4.02 -0.06
N LEU A 127 -8.97 -4.47 -1.15
CA LEU A 127 -9.64 -5.37 -2.10
C LEU A 127 -9.92 -6.75 -1.47
N LEU A 128 -8.96 -7.28 -0.71
CA LEU A 128 -9.04 -8.56 -0.03
C LEU A 128 -10.03 -8.54 1.15
N SER A 129 -10.25 -7.39 1.78
CA SER A 129 -11.17 -7.28 2.94
C SER A 129 -12.64 -7.59 2.58
N GLN A 130 -12.98 -7.59 1.29
CA GLN A 130 -14.31 -7.97 0.80
C GLN A 130 -14.62 -9.47 0.88
N ALA A 131 -13.60 -10.30 1.10
CA ALA A 131 -13.74 -11.75 1.23
C ALA A 131 -14.02 -12.18 2.68
N HIS A 132 -14.53 -11.26 3.52
CA HIS A 132 -15.08 -11.48 4.87
C HIS A 132 -14.55 -12.69 5.65
N GLY A 133 -13.47 -12.50 6.40
CA GLY A 133 -12.91 -13.53 7.29
C GLY A 133 -11.98 -14.53 6.59
N GLU A 134 -11.87 -14.47 5.26
CA GLU A 134 -10.82 -15.18 4.53
C GLU A 134 -9.42 -14.60 4.83
N GLN A 135 -8.42 -15.49 4.91
CA GLN A 135 -7.02 -15.17 5.19
C GLN A 135 -6.09 -15.97 4.29
N ASP A 136 -4.78 -15.68 4.37
CA ASP A 136 -3.72 -16.40 3.67
C ASP A 136 -3.90 -16.44 2.15
N PHE A 137 -4.25 -15.28 1.59
CA PHE A 137 -4.35 -15.09 0.15
C PHE A 137 -3.02 -15.32 -0.55
N MET A 138 -3.05 -16.08 -1.64
CA MET A 138 -1.89 -16.30 -2.52
C MET A 138 -2.33 -16.34 -3.99
N THR A 139 -1.44 -16.00 -4.91
CA THR A 139 -1.70 -16.15 -6.35
C THR A 139 -1.73 -17.62 -6.75
N ARG A 140 -2.33 -17.95 -7.90
CA ARG A 140 -2.27 -19.32 -8.46
C ARG A 140 -0.85 -19.88 -8.50
N GLN A 141 0.08 -19.12 -9.09
CA GLN A 141 1.50 -19.51 -9.18
C GLN A 141 2.11 -19.78 -7.80
N ALA A 142 1.66 -19.07 -6.77
CA ALA A 142 2.17 -19.21 -5.42
C ALA A 142 1.65 -20.49 -4.74
N TRP A 143 0.39 -20.89 -4.99
CA TRP A 143 -0.21 -22.15 -4.53
C TRP A 143 0.35 -23.37 -5.27
N THR A 144 0.51 -23.30 -6.58
CA THR A 144 0.98 -24.42 -7.41
C THR A 144 2.49 -24.69 -7.31
N ARG A 145 3.19 -24.03 -6.36
CA ARG A 145 4.56 -24.42 -5.99
C ARG A 145 4.62 -25.75 -5.25
N SER A 146 3.54 -26.14 -4.56
CA SER A 146 3.39 -27.50 -4.08
C SER A 146 2.91 -28.40 -5.21
N GLN A 147 3.53 -29.58 -5.35
CA GLN A 147 3.09 -30.61 -6.29
C GLN A 147 1.66 -31.05 -5.99
N ASP A 148 1.26 -31.06 -4.72
CA ASP A 148 -0.07 -31.50 -4.27
C ASP A 148 -1.21 -30.58 -4.74
N LEU A 149 -0.92 -29.37 -5.21
CA LEU A 149 -1.92 -28.39 -5.64
C LEU A 149 -1.87 -28.10 -7.15
N GLN A 150 -1.11 -28.89 -7.94
CA GLN A 150 -1.02 -28.67 -9.39
C GLN A 150 -2.30 -29.04 -10.15
N ASP A 151 -3.08 -29.98 -9.61
CA ASP A 151 -4.35 -30.48 -10.13
C ASP A 151 -5.55 -29.60 -9.74
N VAL A 152 -5.36 -28.59 -8.90
CA VAL A 152 -6.42 -27.66 -8.49
C VAL A 152 -6.89 -26.81 -9.68
N ASN A 153 -8.18 -26.89 -9.99
CA ASN A 153 -8.79 -26.01 -10.99
C ASN A 153 -9.18 -24.66 -10.36
N PHE A 154 -8.32 -23.66 -10.55
CA PHE A 154 -8.52 -22.30 -10.03
C PHE A 154 -9.64 -21.53 -10.73
N ASP A 155 -10.12 -21.97 -11.89
CA ASP A 155 -11.23 -21.31 -12.59
C ASP A 155 -12.57 -21.57 -11.88
N GLN A 156 -12.63 -22.60 -11.03
CA GLN A 156 -13.79 -22.87 -10.16
C GLN A 156 -13.78 -22.07 -8.86
N LEU A 157 -12.72 -21.31 -8.60
CA LEU A 157 -12.60 -20.45 -7.43
C LEU A 157 -12.99 -19.02 -7.82
N LYS A 158 -13.71 -18.34 -6.92
CA LYS A 158 -14.07 -16.93 -7.07
C LYS A 158 -12.80 -16.09 -7.10
N GLY A 159 -11.97 -16.23 -6.07
CA GLY A 159 -10.80 -15.40 -5.81
C GLY A 159 -11.13 -13.90 -5.72
N VAL A 160 -10.09 -13.10 -5.47
CA VAL A 160 -10.19 -11.64 -5.40
C VAL A 160 -9.25 -11.00 -6.40
N LYS A 161 -9.79 -10.09 -7.24
CA LYS A 161 -8.98 -9.28 -8.16
C LYS A 161 -8.14 -8.27 -7.37
N VAL A 162 -6.83 -8.28 -7.59
CA VAL A 162 -5.83 -7.47 -6.89
C VAL A 162 -4.72 -7.04 -7.84
N PHE A 163 -3.85 -6.13 -7.40
CA PHE A 163 -2.61 -5.82 -8.10
C PHE A 163 -1.53 -6.85 -7.78
N VAL A 164 -0.97 -7.49 -8.80
CA VAL A 164 0.13 -8.46 -8.67
C VAL A 164 1.35 -7.96 -9.45
N PRO A 165 2.57 -8.21 -8.96
CA PRO A 165 3.77 -7.85 -9.70
C PRO A 165 3.81 -8.65 -11.01
N ASN A 166 4.10 -7.97 -12.11
CA ASN A 166 4.42 -8.63 -13.37
C ASN A 166 5.79 -9.32 -13.26
N PRO A 167 6.06 -10.36 -14.07
CA PRO A 167 7.38 -10.97 -14.15
C PRO A 167 8.45 -9.89 -14.36
N LYS A 168 9.43 -9.82 -13.45
CA LYS A 168 10.50 -8.82 -13.51
C LYS A 168 11.37 -9.08 -14.73
N GLN A 169 11.45 -8.11 -15.63
CA GLN A 169 12.48 -8.10 -16.66
C GLN A 169 13.78 -7.53 -16.06
N PRO A 170 14.96 -8.12 -16.35
CA PRO A 170 16.24 -7.59 -15.89
C PRO A 170 16.39 -6.10 -16.27
N GLY A 171 16.85 -5.27 -15.34
CA GLY A 171 17.06 -3.83 -15.56
C GLY A 171 15.81 -2.95 -15.54
N GLN A 172 14.60 -3.51 -15.48
CA GLN A 172 13.35 -2.74 -15.48
C GLN A 172 12.74 -2.61 -14.08
N PRO A 173 12.04 -1.49 -13.79
CA PRO A 173 11.23 -1.35 -12.58
C PRO A 173 10.16 -2.44 -12.50
N VAL A 174 9.78 -2.83 -11.27
CA VAL A 174 8.67 -3.76 -11.06
C VAL A 174 7.37 -3.07 -11.50
N THR A 175 6.70 -3.64 -12.49
CA THR A 175 5.36 -3.22 -12.90
C THR A 175 4.30 -4.12 -12.28
N PHE A 176 3.06 -3.67 -12.21
CA PHE A 176 1.96 -4.40 -11.57
C PHE A 176 0.80 -4.61 -12.54
N GLY A 177 0.37 -5.85 -12.77
CA GLY A 177 -0.86 -6.17 -13.50
C GLY A 177 -2.06 -6.34 -12.56
N VAL A 178 -3.23 -6.57 -13.13
CA VAL A 178 -4.37 -7.12 -12.38
C VAL A 178 -4.29 -8.64 -12.44
N GLY A 179 -4.43 -9.28 -11.29
CA GLY A 179 -4.48 -10.74 -11.17
C GLY A 179 -5.47 -11.15 -10.08
N LYS A 180 -5.57 -12.46 -9.84
CA LYS A 180 -6.38 -13.00 -8.74
C LYS A 180 -5.50 -13.58 -7.63
N MET A 181 -5.93 -13.37 -6.39
CA MET A 181 -5.47 -14.13 -5.24
C MET A 181 -6.63 -14.96 -4.67
N TYR A 182 -6.30 -16.10 -4.10
CA TYR A 182 -7.24 -17.09 -3.58
C TYR A 182 -6.86 -17.38 -2.13
N SER A 183 -7.84 -17.43 -1.23
CA SER A 183 -7.61 -17.69 0.18
C SER A 183 -7.43 -19.17 0.46
N ALA A 184 -6.74 -19.48 1.56
CA ALA A 184 -6.61 -20.85 2.05
C ALA A 184 -8.00 -21.46 2.34
N ASN A 185 -8.91 -20.68 2.91
CA ASN A 185 -10.25 -21.13 3.28
C ASN A 185 -11.10 -21.48 2.05
N GLU A 186 -11.04 -20.67 1.00
CA GLU A 186 -11.75 -20.93 -0.26
C GLU A 186 -11.24 -22.24 -0.91
N LEU A 187 -9.92 -22.43 -0.95
CA LEU A 187 -9.32 -23.66 -1.46
C LEU A 187 -9.73 -24.87 -0.62
N ALA A 188 -9.64 -24.78 0.71
CA ALA A 188 -9.98 -25.88 1.62
C ALA A 188 -11.47 -26.25 1.54
N ALA A 189 -12.36 -25.28 1.36
CA ALA A 189 -13.79 -25.53 1.20
C ALA A 189 -14.10 -26.21 -0.14
N LYS A 190 -13.46 -25.78 -1.23
CA LYS A 190 -13.70 -26.33 -2.57
C LYS A 190 -13.01 -27.68 -2.79
N TYR A 191 -11.84 -27.88 -2.18
CA TYR A 191 -11.01 -29.09 -2.29
C TYR A 191 -10.66 -29.64 -0.89
N PRO A 192 -11.62 -30.25 -0.16
CA PRO A 192 -11.40 -30.68 1.22
C PRO A 192 -10.24 -31.67 1.39
N ALA A 193 -10.04 -32.57 0.42
CA ALA A 193 -8.93 -33.53 0.43
C ALA A 193 -7.53 -32.88 0.38
N LYS A 194 -7.43 -31.62 -0.06
CA LYS A 194 -6.18 -30.85 -0.14
C LYS A 194 -6.03 -29.87 1.04
N SER A 195 -7.00 -29.81 1.95
CA SER A 195 -7.00 -28.87 3.08
C SER A 195 -5.72 -28.94 3.94
N PRO A 196 -5.19 -30.12 4.32
CA PRO A 196 -3.95 -30.19 5.09
C PRO A 196 -2.77 -29.51 4.38
N GLN A 197 -2.62 -29.73 3.08
CA GLN A 197 -1.55 -29.15 2.26
C GLN A 197 -1.74 -27.63 2.10
N VAL A 198 -2.98 -27.18 1.89
CA VAL A 198 -3.31 -25.75 1.81
C VAL A 198 -2.92 -25.03 3.11
N GLN A 199 -3.28 -25.59 4.26
CA GLN A 199 -2.95 -25.00 5.58
C GLN A 199 -1.44 -25.04 5.87
N ALA A 200 -0.76 -26.12 5.49
CA ALA A 200 0.69 -26.22 5.60
C ALA A 200 1.39 -25.13 4.77
N MET A 201 0.96 -24.93 3.53
CA MET A 201 1.51 -23.90 2.65
C MET A 201 1.24 -22.48 3.16
N ALA A 202 0.03 -22.20 3.63
CA ALA A 202 -0.34 -20.92 4.25
C ALA A 202 0.60 -20.59 5.42
N SER A 203 0.85 -21.58 6.28
CA SER A 203 1.74 -21.47 7.44
C SER A 203 3.21 -21.27 7.02
N GLN A 204 3.70 -22.02 6.03
CA GLN A 204 5.09 -21.94 5.55
C GLN A 204 5.45 -20.63 4.85
N ARG A 205 4.47 -19.84 4.40
CA ARG A 205 4.76 -18.57 3.71
C ARG A 205 4.86 -17.39 4.63
N ASN A 206 4.16 -17.43 5.76
CA ASN A 206 4.09 -16.31 6.68
C ASN A 206 5.06 -16.56 7.85
N LEU A 207 6.19 -15.85 7.86
CA LEU A 207 7.20 -15.96 8.91
C LEU A 207 6.61 -15.71 10.30
N MET A 208 5.66 -14.77 10.42
CA MET A 208 4.97 -14.52 11.69
C MET A 208 4.13 -15.72 12.13
N LYS A 209 3.50 -16.46 11.20
CA LYS A 209 2.74 -17.68 11.54
C LYS A 209 3.61 -18.86 11.94
N GLN A 210 4.87 -18.91 11.47
CA GLN A 210 5.84 -19.93 11.90
C GLN A 210 6.45 -19.63 13.27
N ALA A 211 6.46 -18.36 13.67
CA ALA A 211 7.00 -17.95 14.93
C ALA A 211 6.07 -18.32 16.09
N SER A 212 6.67 -18.70 17.22
CA SER A 212 5.92 -18.87 18.45
C SER A 212 5.23 -17.57 18.85
N GLN A 213 4.19 -17.66 19.69
CA GLN A 213 3.50 -16.47 20.18
C GLN A 213 4.46 -15.47 20.85
N ASN A 214 5.42 -15.96 21.65
CA ASN A 214 6.42 -15.10 22.30
C ASN A 214 7.33 -14.38 21.31
N GLU A 215 7.76 -15.06 20.25
CA GLU A 215 8.56 -14.46 19.18
C GLU A 215 7.75 -13.38 18.43
N ARG A 216 6.48 -13.65 18.12
CA ARG A 216 5.58 -12.67 17.51
C ARG A 216 5.40 -11.45 18.42
N VAL A 217 5.12 -11.64 19.71
CA VAL A 217 4.97 -10.54 20.68
C VAL A 217 6.25 -9.73 20.77
N GLY A 218 7.41 -10.39 20.89
CA GLY A 218 8.71 -9.73 20.94
C GLY A 218 8.99 -8.86 19.71
N ALA A 219 8.77 -9.39 18.51
CA ALA A 219 8.93 -8.64 17.26
C ALA A 219 7.94 -7.47 17.14
N MET A 220 6.69 -7.64 17.58
CA MET A 220 5.71 -6.57 17.56
C MET A 220 6.04 -5.46 18.56
N VAL A 221 6.38 -5.80 19.79
CA VAL A 221 6.81 -4.82 20.80
C VAL A 221 8.10 -4.11 20.39
N GLY A 222 9.07 -4.86 19.84
CA GLY A 222 10.31 -4.32 19.29
C GLY A 222 10.04 -3.32 18.16
N SER A 223 9.13 -3.65 17.24
CA SER A 223 8.77 -2.75 16.13
C SER A 223 8.08 -1.48 16.60
N LEU A 224 7.21 -1.56 17.61
CA LEU A 224 6.57 -0.38 18.21
C LEU A 224 7.60 0.54 18.87
N ARG A 225 8.59 -0.02 19.56
CA ARG A 225 9.69 0.75 20.17
C ARG A 225 10.57 1.41 19.12
N GLU A 226 10.98 0.66 18.09
CA GLU A 226 11.83 1.18 17.02
C GLU A 226 11.16 2.32 16.26
N LEU A 227 9.87 2.18 15.95
CA LEU A 227 9.08 3.20 15.26
C LEU A 227 8.55 4.30 16.19
N GLN A 228 8.91 4.27 17.48
CA GLN A 228 8.45 5.21 18.51
C GLN A 228 6.93 5.36 18.57
N VAL A 229 6.19 4.26 18.35
CA VAL A 229 4.72 4.27 18.36
C VAL A 229 4.24 4.36 19.81
N PRO A 230 3.64 5.49 20.23
CA PRO A 230 3.26 5.70 21.63
C PRO A 230 2.14 4.74 22.04
N LYS A 231 1.96 4.55 23.34
CA LYS A 231 0.69 3.98 23.84
C LYS A 231 -0.40 5.05 23.70
N PRO A 232 -1.62 4.73 23.24
CA PRO A 232 -2.70 5.72 23.09
C PRO A 232 -2.93 6.56 24.35
N ALA A 233 -2.93 5.94 25.53
CA ALA A 233 -3.10 6.61 26.81
C ALA A 233 -2.04 7.70 27.10
N TRP A 234 -0.81 7.56 26.60
CA TRP A 234 0.28 8.52 26.87
C TRP A 234 0.16 9.82 26.08
N ILE A 235 -0.57 9.79 24.97
CA ILE A 235 -0.73 10.92 24.07
C ILE A 235 -2.17 11.45 24.05
N TRP A 236 -3.08 10.80 24.77
CA TRP A 236 -4.50 11.14 24.79
C TRP A 236 -4.76 12.61 25.15
N SER A 237 -4.12 13.12 26.21
CA SER A 237 -4.27 14.51 26.66
C SER A 237 -3.64 15.54 25.73
N LYS A 238 -2.71 15.13 24.85
CA LYS A 238 -1.99 16.03 23.93
C LYS A 238 -2.65 16.07 22.56
N ASN A 239 -3.09 14.92 22.06
CA ASN A 239 -3.69 14.79 20.74
C ASN A 239 -4.56 13.53 20.67
N GLN A 240 -5.86 13.71 20.87
CA GLN A 240 -6.83 12.61 20.90
C GLN A 240 -6.97 11.92 19.53
N ILE A 241 -6.93 12.68 18.43
CA ILE A 241 -6.96 12.12 17.06
C ILE A 241 -5.76 11.21 16.82
N HIS A 242 -4.56 11.63 17.22
CA HIS A 242 -3.36 10.82 17.11
C HIS A 242 -3.40 9.59 18.01
N ALA A 243 -4.01 9.70 19.20
CA ALA A 243 -4.22 8.58 20.11
C ALA A 243 -5.14 7.51 19.48
N ILE A 244 -6.25 7.94 18.87
CA ILE A 244 -7.18 7.07 18.14
C ILE A 244 -6.47 6.42 16.94
N GLN A 245 -5.73 7.19 16.15
CA GLN A 245 -4.96 6.66 15.01
C GLN A 245 -4.00 5.55 15.46
N THR A 246 -3.35 5.76 16.59
CA THR A 246 -2.41 4.82 17.19
C THR A 246 -3.13 3.58 17.73
N HIS A 247 -4.31 3.72 18.34
CA HIS A 247 -5.14 2.61 18.78
C HIS A 247 -5.52 1.70 17.60
N ILE A 248 -6.05 2.27 16.51
CA ILE A 248 -6.38 1.55 15.28
C ILE A 248 -5.14 0.84 14.71
N SER A 249 -4.02 1.55 14.60
CA SER A 249 -2.78 1.02 14.01
C SER A 249 -2.25 -0.19 14.77
N ARG A 250 -2.25 -0.10 16.11
CA ARG A 250 -1.79 -1.18 16.99
C ARG A 250 -2.72 -2.38 16.89
N HIS A 251 -4.03 -2.17 16.89
CA HIS A 251 -4.99 -3.25 16.71
C HIS A 251 -4.76 -3.98 15.37
N MET A 252 -4.75 -3.26 14.24
CA MET A 252 -4.54 -3.86 12.91
C MET A 252 -3.24 -4.66 12.84
N ALA A 253 -2.16 -4.09 13.37
CA ALA A 253 -0.86 -4.73 13.35
C ALA A 253 -0.86 -6.06 14.15
N PHE A 254 -1.46 -6.06 15.34
CA PHE A 254 -1.54 -7.26 16.20
C PHE A 254 -2.50 -8.33 15.64
N ALA A 255 -3.65 -7.91 15.13
CA ALA A 255 -4.65 -8.81 14.57
C ALA A 255 -4.10 -9.57 13.35
N SER A 256 -3.35 -8.89 12.48
CA SER A 256 -2.76 -9.48 11.27
C SER A 256 -1.77 -10.63 11.51
N VAL A 257 -1.25 -10.72 12.73
CA VAL A 257 -0.28 -11.75 13.12
C VAL A 257 -0.89 -12.71 14.14
N GLY A 258 -2.22 -12.68 14.35
CA GLY A 258 -2.93 -13.57 15.27
C GLY A 258 -2.49 -13.39 16.73
N LEU A 259 -2.22 -12.14 17.14
CA LEU A 259 -1.98 -11.79 18.55
C LEU A 259 -3.21 -11.20 19.24
N THR A 260 -4.30 -11.00 18.50
CA THR A 260 -5.61 -10.65 19.03
C THR A 260 -6.68 -11.17 18.07
N ASP A 261 -7.70 -11.80 18.65
CA ASP A 261 -8.89 -12.27 17.92
C ASP A 261 -10.13 -11.43 18.31
N THR A 262 -9.95 -10.43 19.17
CA THR A 262 -11.03 -9.55 19.62
C THR A 262 -11.33 -8.52 18.53
N PRO A 263 -12.60 -8.39 18.10
CA PRO A 263 -12.98 -7.32 17.18
C PRO A 263 -12.65 -5.94 17.76
N PHE A 264 -12.16 -5.06 16.92
CA PHE A 264 -11.95 -3.66 17.23
C PHE A 264 -13.28 -2.96 17.46
N HIS A 265 -13.33 -2.17 18.54
CA HIS A 265 -14.42 -1.25 18.83
C HIS A 265 -13.87 0.08 19.32
N PHE A 266 -14.42 1.19 18.82
CA PHE A 266 -14.17 2.49 19.41
C PHE A 266 -14.90 2.61 20.75
N ASN A 267 -14.20 3.02 21.79
CA ASN A 267 -14.84 3.30 23.07
C ASN A 267 -15.68 4.60 23.01
N GLN A 268 -16.51 4.83 24.03
CA GLN A 268 -17.41 5.98 24.06
C GLN A 268 -16.67 7.32 23.91
N THR A 269 -15.53 7.49 24.55
CA THR A 269 -14.73 8.71 24.48
C THR A 269 -14.15 8.92 23.07
N GLU A 270 -13.66 7.86 22.44
CA GLU A 270 -13.18 7.91 21.05
C GLU A 270 -14.31 8.30 20.08
N ARG A 271 -15.49 7.70 20.27
CA ARG A 271 -16.68 8.01 19.48
C ARG A 271 -17.09 9.48 19.64
N GLN A 272 -17.04 10.03 20.85
CA GLN A 272 -17.32 11.46 21.11
C GLN A 272 -16.33 12.37 20.40
N VAL A 273 -15.02 12.06 20.44
CA VAL A 273 -13.99 12.82 19.72
C VAL A 273 -14.23 12.76 18.20
N MET A 274 -14.67 11.62 17.70
CA MET A 274 -14.89 11.40 16.27
C MET A 274 -16.25 11.91 15.76
N ALA A 275 -17.20 12.23 16.65
CA ALA A 275 -18.58 12.55 16.27
C ALA A 275 -18.71 13.73 15.30
N ASN A 276 -17.76 14.67 15.36
CA ASN A 276 -17.74 15.88 14.52
C ASN A 276 -16.84 15.76 13.28
N LEU A 277 -16.16 14.62 13.08
CA LEU A 277 -15.26 14.45 11.94
C LEU A 277 -16.06 14.23 10.66
N LYS A 278 -15.68 14.95 9.61
CA LYS A 278 -16.20 14.74 8.26
C LYS A 278 -15.71 13.40 7.70
N PRO A 279 -16.41 12.81 6.72
CA PRO A 279 -15.98 11.57 6.07
C PRO A 279 -14.55 11.60 5.52
N ASP A 280 -14.08 12.75 5.01
CA ASP A 280 -12.69 12.90 4.54
C ASP A 280 -11.67 12.84 5.68
N GLU A 281 -12.00 13.35 6.87
CA GLU A 281 -11.14 13.27 8.06
C GLU A 281 -11.10 11.83 8.61
N LEU A 282 -12.23 11.13 8.61
CA LEU A 282 -12.29 9.69 8.92
C LEU A 282 -11.46 8.87 7.92
N LYS A 283 -11.56 9.19 6.63
CA LYS A 283 -10.76 8.57 5.57
C LYS A 283 -9.27 8.79 5.76
N GLU A 284 -8.87 10.01 6.10
CA GLU A 284 -7.48 10.36 6.38
C GLU A 284 -6.98 9.62 7.63
N MET A 285 -7.77 9.62 8.70
CA MET A 285 -7.48 8.88 9.93
C MET A 285 -7.25 7.40 9.65
N PHE A 286 -8.18 6.74 8.95
CA PHE A 286 -8.05 5.34 8.54
C PHE A 286 -6.79 5.11 7.71
N SER A 287 -6.54 5.95 6.70
CA SER A 287 -5.41 5.79 5.78
C SER A 287 -4.05 5.96 6.48
N LYS A 288 -3.96 6.89 7.44
CA LYS A 288 -2.79 7.10 8.30
C LYS A 288 -2.57 5.89 9.21
N SER A 289 -3.62 5.40 9.86
CA SER A 289 -3.55 4.23 10.74
C SER A 289 -3.14 2.96 10.00
N MET A 290 -3.76 2.72 8.84
CA MET A 290 -3.42 1.61 7.95
C MET A 290 -1.95 1.68 7.51
N GLY A 291 -1.48 2.88 7.13
CA GLY A 291 -0.09 3.11 6.76
C GLY A 291 0.90 2.81 7.89
N LEU A 292 0.57 3.20 9.13
CA LEU A 292 1.38 2.93 10.31
C LEU A 292 1.36 1.43 10.66
N ALA A 293 0.21 0.76 10.64
CA ALA A 293 0.08 -0.67 10.85
C ALA A 293 0.95 -1.48 9.86
N SER A 294 0.91 -1.14 8.57
CA SER A 294 1.78 -1.79 7.57
C SER A 294 3.27 -1.50 7.79
N LYS A 295 3.65 -0.36 8.38
CA LYS A 295 5.05 -0.10 8.77
C LYS A 295 5.45 -0.98 9.95
N ILE A 296 4.63 -1.04 11.01
CA ILE A 296 4.83 -1.90 12.18
C ILE A 296 5.06 -3.35 11.75
N ASN A 297 4.17 -3.91 10.92
CA ASN A 297 4.29 -5.30 10.46
C ASN A 297 5.54 -5.56 9.63
N ARG A 298 5.96 -4.62 8.76
CA ARG A 298 7.20 -4.77 7.99
C ARG A 298 8.42 -4.77 8.90
N THR A 299 8.45 -3.87 9.88
CA THR A 299 9.52 -3.81 10.88
C THR A 299 9.56 -5.09 11.74
N ALA A 300 8.41 -5.57 12.21
CA ALA A 300 8.32 -6.81 12.98
C ALA A 300 8.81 -8.03 12.18
N ASN A 301 8.37 -8.18 10.93
CA ASN A 301 8.87 -9.24 10.05
C ASN A 301 10.38 -9.18 9.85
N ARG A 302 10.94 -7.98 9.66
CA ARG A 302 12.40 -7.79 9.52
C ARG A 302 13.14 -8.20 10.80
N GLN A 303 12.65 -7.78 11.96
CA GLN A 303 13.24 -8.16 13.25
C GLN A 303 13.20 -9.68 13.47
N LEU A 304 12.08 -10.31 13.16
CA LEU A 304 11.93 -11.76 13.25
C LEU A 304 12.88 -12.51 12.30
N TYR A 305 13.03 -12.02 11.06
CA TYR A 305 13.98 -12.58 10.10
C TYR A 305 15.42 -12.47 10.58
N GLN A 306 15.82 -11.32 11.12
CA GLN A 306 17.15 -11.10 11.70
C GLN A 306 17.41 -12.06 12.87
N MET A 307 16.44 -12.21 13.77
CA MET A 307 16.54 -13.12 14.92
C MET A 307 16.72 -14.58 14.47
N LYS A 308 15.91 -15.05 13.51
CA LYS A 308 16.04 -16.42 12.97
C LYS A 308 17.38 -16.66 12.27
N ASN A 309 17.91 -15.66 11.56
CA ASN A 309 19.24 -15.76 10.94
C ASN A 309 20.37 -15.79 11.98
N GLN A 310 20.29 -14.97 13.04
CA GLN A 310 21.28 -15.00 14.12
C GLN A 310 21.29 -16.36 14.84
N GLN A 311 20.12 -16.94 15.13
CA GLN A 311 20.02 -18.29 15.70
C GLN A 311 20.64 -19.36 14.79
N ARG A 312 20.46 -19.25 13.47
CA ARG A 312 21.10 -20.16 12.51
C ARG A 312 22.63 -20.04 12.52
N THR A 313 23.17 -18.82 12.62
CA THR A 313 24.62 -18.59 12.67
C THR A 313 25.24 -19.10 13.97
N ILE A 314 24.56 -18.93 15.12
CA ILE A 314 25.03 -19.42 16.42
C ILE A 314 25.01 -20.95 16.49
N ASN A 315 24.04 -21.60 15.83
CA ASN A 315 23.87 -23.05 15.83
C ASN A 315 24.60 -23.76 14.67
N GLN A 316 25.46 -23.07 13.91
CA GLN A 316 26.34 -23.77 12.96
C GLN A 316 27.43 -24.51 13.73
N PRO A 317 27.56 -25.85 13.57
CA PRO A 317 28.72 -26.55 14.09
C PRO A 317 29.96 -25.97 13.40
N VAL A 318 30.90 -25.45 14.20
CA VAL A 318 32.20 -25.04 13.69
C VAL A 318 32.83 -26.28 13.05
N GLN A 319 32.93 -26.33 11.72
CA GLN A 319 33.76 -27.31 11.07
C GLN A 319 35.20 -27.06 11.52
N ALA A 320 35.66 -27.87 12.47
CA ALA A 320 37.06 -27.89 12.86
C ALA A 320 37.88 -28.18 11.59
N LYS A 321 38.68 -27.21 11.15
CA LYS A 321 39.66 -27.44 10.09
C LYS A 321 40.55 -28.62 10.53
N PRO A 322 40.80 -29.62 9.67
CA PRO A 322 41.75 -30.67 9.99
C PRO A 322 43.10 -30.03 10.27
N LYS A 323 43.72 -30.36 11.41
CA LYS A 323 45.14 -30.06 11.62
C LYS A 323 45.92 -30.89 10.60
N GLU A 324 46.51 -30.23 9.62
CA GLU A 324 47.54 -30.83 8.77
C GLU A 324 48.67 -31.33 9.68
N ARG A 325 48.99 -32.62 9.56
CA ARG A 325 50.18 -33.28 10.10
C ARG A 325 51.17 -33.44 8.97
#